data_AF-A0A7J4Q467-F1
#
_entry.id   AF-A0A7J4Q467-F1
#
_cell.length_a   1.000
_cell.length_b   1.000
_cell.length_c   1.000
_cell.angle_alpha   90.00
_cell.angle_beta   90.00
_cell.angle_gamma   90.00
#
_symmetry.space_group_name_H-M   'P 1'
#
loop_
_entity.id
_entity.type
_entity.pdbx_description
1 polymer ?
#
loop_
_entity_poly.entity_id
_entity_poly.type
_entity_poly.pdbx_seq_one_letter_code
_entity_poly.pdbx_strand_id
1 'polypeptide(L)'
;MSVFDGNSMKDDIVSRLLGGEADLETNRYLDRLVELSLVEEAEHQFLIDPFDRSVALVFQMFHNTDLDPWDVDLSVFLELFNQRINDSENIDLPTCGRLVRMAWSILRGQASSLLERQEKSLIDEEVEETWDFEDSWESEFSDEDYNFSVGVLTGAASDVLPTMFEGRIHREEGRPVTLGELLMGLQAAGRLSEEQKMREKIAKERREANEKARARFGGSLHVENLEDDLKRTWDALRSRTFEEKESTNLSEIVEVLEKGSIDSG
;
A
#
# COMPACT_ATOMS: atom_id res chain seq x y z
N MET A 1 -4.16 6.63 34.81
CA MET A 1 -4.38 5.40 34.02
C MET A 1 -5.75 5.50 33.38
N SER A 2 -5.77 5.90 32.11
CA SER A 2 -6.99 5.91 31.31
C SER A 2 -7.30 4.46 30.96
N VAL A 3 -8.34 3.88 31.54
CA VAL A 3 -8.85 2.57 31.15
C VAL A 3 -9.33 2.72 29.70
N PHE A 4 -8.73 1.97 28.78
CA PHE A 4 -9.15 1.95 27.39
C PHE A 4 -10.60 1.45 27.32
N ASP A 5 -11.49 2.30 26.82
CA ASP A 5 -12.91 1.96 26.59
C ASP A 5 -13.18 1.98 25.09
N GLY A 6 -13.57 0.83 24.53
CA GLY A 6 -13.88 0.68 23.12
C GLY A 6 -14.99 1.62 22.64
N ASN A 7 -15.95 1.96 23.50
CA ASN A 7 -16.99 2.94 23.16
C ASN A 7 -16.42 4.36 23.00
N SER A 8 -15.51 4.75 23.89
CA SER A 8 -14.82 6.05 23.79
C SER A 8 -13.99 6.15 22.50
N MET A 9 -13.35 5.05 22.09
CA MET A 9 -12.60 4.99 20.84
C MET A 9 -13.53 5.13 19.63
N LYS A 10 -14.67 4.44 19.65
CA LYS A 10 -15.68 4.54 18.58
C LYS A 10 -16.17 5.99 18.41
N ASP A 11 -16.55 6.64 19.51
CA ASP A 11 -17.03 8.02 19.47
C ASP A 11 -15.95 8.99 18.97
N ASP A 12 -14.68 8.75 19.31
CA ASP A 12 -13.57 9.55 18.79
C ASP A 12 -13.33 9.35 17.30
N ILE A 13 -13.40 8.10 16.81
CA ILE A 13 -13.29 7.81 15.38
C ILE A 13 -14.41 8.52 14.60
N VAL A 14 -15.66 8.41 15.08
CA VAL A 14 -16.81 9.04 14.41
C VAL A 14 -16.66 10.56 14.39
N SER A 15 -16.26 11.17 15.50
CA SER A 15 -16.16 12.63 15.60
C SER A 15 -14.94 13.21 14.88
N ARG A 16 -13.75 12.62 15.04
CA ARG A 16 -12.49 13.17 14.53
C ARG A 16 -12.13 12.69 13.12
N LEU A 17 -12.43 11.44 12.77
CA LEU A 17 -12.01 10.87 11.48
C LEU A 17 -13.13 10.91 10.43
N LEU A 18 -14.38 10.72 10.86
CA LEU A 18 -15.53 10.68 9.96
C LEU A 18 -16.34 11.99 9.94
N GLY A 19 -15.94 13.00 10.72
CA GLY A 19 -16.60 14.30 10.74
C GLY A 19 -18.07 14.25 11.20
N GLY A 20 -18.46 13.20 11.92
CA GLY A 20 -19.82 12.98 12.41
C GLY A 20 -20.75 12.23 11.45
N GLU A 21 -20.33 11.91 10.22
CA GLU A 21 -21.12 11.12 9.27
C GLU A 21 -20.41 9.80 8.96
N ALA A 22 -20.97 8.70 9.48
CA ALA A 22 -20.49 7.35 9.20
C ALA A 22 -21.51 6.59 8.35
N ASP A 23 -21.04 6.00 7.24
CA ASP A 23 -21.83 5.07 6.43
C ASP A 23 -22.36 3.89 7.27
N LEU A 24 -23.41 3.22 6.79
CA LEU A 24 -24.00 2.06 7.46
C LEU A 24 -22.95 0.92 7.63
N GLU A 25 -22.12 0.71 6.62
CA GLU A 25 -21.08 -0.33 6.63
C GLU A 25 -19.96 -0.02 7.62
N THR A 26 -19.53 1.24 7.70
CA THR A 26 -18.50 1.65 8.66
C THR A 26 -19.03 1.59 10.09
N ASN A 27 -20.26 1.99 10.34
CA ASN A 27 -20.88 1.84 11.67
C ASN A 27 -20.94 0.39 12.13
N ARG A 28 -21.35 -0.54 11.25
CA ARG A 28 -21.34 -1.99 11.55
C ARG A 28 -19.95 -2.50 11.90
N TYR A 29 -18.94 -2.00 11.19
CA TYR A 29 -17.55 -2.33 11.49
C TYR A 29 -17.11 -1.77 12.85
N LEU A 30 -17.46 -0.52 13.15
CA LEU A 30 -17.16 0.09 14.45
C LEU A 30 -17.83 -0.66 15.61
N ASP A 31 -19.08 -1.12 15.43
CA ASP A 31 -19.76 -1.98 16.39
C ASP A 31 -19.00 -3.30 16.60
N ARG A 32 -18.55 -3.93 15.50
CA ARG A 32 -17.71 -5.13 15.55
C ARG A 32 -16.37 -4.88 16.27
N LEU A 33 -15.76 -3.70 16.09
CA LEU A 33 -14.53 -3.32 16.81
C LEU A 33 -14.75 -3.19 18.31
N VAL A 34 -15.88 -2.61 18.73
CA VAL A 34 -16.24 -2.51 20.15
C VAL A 34 -16.39 -3.91 20.73
N GLU A 35 -17.10 -4.81 20.04
CA GLU A 35 -17.22 -6.22 20.47
C GLU A 35 -15.85 -6.89 20.61
N LEU A 36 -14.98 -6.74 19.61
CA LEU A 36 -13.63 -7.30 19.63
C LEU A 36 -12.72 -6.70 20.70
N SER A 37 -12.92 -5.43 21.06
CA SER A 37 -12.15 -4.79 22.13
C SER A 37 -12.45 -5.35 23.53
N LEU A 38 -13.61 -5.99 23.70
CA LEU A 38 -14.02 -6.63 24.95
C LEU A 38 -13.54 -8.08 25.07
N VAL A 39 -13.02 -8.66 23.98
CA VAL A 39 -12.54 -10.05 23.96
C VAL A 39 -11.23 -10.12 24.75
N GLU A 40 -11.15 -11.08 25.68
CA GLU A 40 -9.96 -11.26 26.51
C GLU A 40 -8.82 -11.96 25.75
N GLU A 41 -7.57 -11.75 26.18
CA GLU A 41 -6.35 -12.18 25.49
C GLU A 41 -6.34 -13.65 25.05
N ALA A 42 -6.87 -14.55 25.88
CA ALA A 42 -6.91 -15.99 25.62
C ALA A 42 -7.94 -16.38 24.55
N GLU A 43 -8.95 -15.54 24.28
CA GLU A 43 -10.07 -15.88 23.41
C GLU A 43 -9.78 -15.57 21.92
N HIS A 44 -8.78 -14.74 21.64
CA HIS A 44 -8.44 -14.31 20.28
C HIS A 44 -7.94 -15.43 19.36
N GLN A 45 -7.25 -16.44 19.91
CA GLN A 45 -6.82 -17.60 19.12
C GLN A 45 -8.01 -18.45 18.64
N PHE A 46 -9.15 -18.35 19.33
CA PHE A 46 -10.38 -19.06 19.00
C PHE A 46 -11.30 -18.30 18.03
N LEU A 47 -10.95 -17.05 17.66
CA LEU A 47 -11.70 -16.29 16.66
C LEU A 47 -11.67 -17.02 15.31
N ILE A 48 -12.84 -17.22 14.73
CA ILE A 48 -13.04 -17.97 13.49
C ILE A 48 -12.51 -17.19 12.28
N ASP A 49 -12.71 -15.87 12.26
CA ASP A 49 -12.30 -15.00 11.18
C ASP A 49 -10.81 -14.59 11.32
N PRO A 50 -9.94 -14.90 10.35
CA PRO A 50 -8.54 -14.46 10.35
C PRO A 50 -8.37 -12.94 10.35
N PHE A 51 -9.36 -12.19 9.85
CA PHE A 51 -9.34 -10.74 9.88
C PHE A 51 -9.61 -10.21 11.29
N ASP A 52 -10.63 -10.71 11.98
CA ASP A 52 -10.90 -10.34 13.39
C ASP A 52 -9.72 -10.66 14.31
N ARG A 53 -9.03 -11.76 14.02
CA ARG A 53 -7.80 -12.11 14.73
C ARG A 53 -6.69 -11.08 14.56
N SER A 54 -6.57 -10.47 13.37
CA SER A 54 -5.60 -9.40 13.13
C SER A 54 -5.96 -8.11 13.87
N VAL A 55 -7.25 -7.76 13.93
CA VAL A 55 -7.79 -6.62 14.70
C VAL A 55 -7.53 -6.81 16.20
N ALA A 56 -7.88 -7.98 16.71
CA ALA A 56 -7.64 -8.39 18.09
C ALA A 56 -6.17 -8.29 18.50
N LEU A 57 -5.26 -8.75 17.63
CA LEU A 57 -3.82 -8.68 17.89
C LEU A 57 -3.35 -7.23 18.06
N VAL A 58 -3.90 -6.29 17.28
CA VAL A 58 -3.63 -4.86 17.45
C VAL A 58 -4.15 -4.39 18.81
N PHE A 59 -5.40 -4.68 19.18
CA PHE A 59 -5.93 -4.30 20.51
C PHE A 59 -5.10 -4.84 21.67
N GLN A 60 -4.62 -6.08 21.55
CA GLN A 60 -3.76 -6.71 22.55
C GLN A 60 -2.46 -5.91 22.75
N MET A 61 -1.95 -5.21 21.73
CA MET A 61 -0.69 -4.45 21.83
C MET A 61 -0.88 -3.23 22.73
N PHE A 62 -2.04 -2.58 22.64
CA PHE A 62 -2.37 -1.40 23.43
C PHE A 62 -2.86 -1.74 24.85
N HIS A 63 -3.25 -2.99 25.11
CA HIS A 63 -3.55 -3.47 26.46
C HIS A 63 -2.32 -3.94 27.25
N ASN A 64 -1.37 -4.63 26.59
CA ASN A 64 -0.21 -5.23 27.25
C ASN A 64 1.03 -4.35 27.30
N THR A 65 1.17 -3.48 26.30
CA THR A 65 2.34 -2.62 26.16
C THR A 65 1.92 -1.22 26.57
N ASP A 66 2.82 -0.45 27.19
CA ASP A 66 2.62 0.97 27.50
C ASP A 66 2.63 1.84 26.21
N LEU A 67 1.89 1.42 25.17
CA LEU A 67 1.65 2.19 23.96
C LEU A 67 0.42 3.07 24.20
N ASP A 68 0.54 4.35 23.86
CA ASP A 68 -0.59 5.28 23.94
C ASP A 68 -1.54 5.07 22.74
N PRO A 69 -2.84 4.82 22.95
CA PRO A 69 -3.82 4.73 21.86
C PRO A 69 -4.00 6.04 21.07
N TRP A 70 -3.65 7.18 21.65
CA TRP A 70 -3.84 8.51 21.05
C TRP A 70 -2.59 9.06 20.36
N ASP A 71 -1.42 8.53 20.71
CA ASP A 71 -0.14 8.89 20.11
C ASP A 71 0.73 7.64 19.92
N VAL A 72 0.50 6.95 18.81
CA VAL A 72 1.14 5.67 18.54
C VAL A 72 2.53 5.90 17.94
N ASP A 73 3.58 5.45 18.64
CA ASP A 73 4.90 5.29 18.03
C ASP A 73 4.87 4.14 17.01
N LEU A 74 4.79 4.51 15.73
CA LEU A 74 4.73 3.57 14.61
C LEU A 74 5.98 2.68 14.51
N SER A 75 7.14 3.13 15.01
CA SER A 75 8.38 2.36 14.95
C SER A 75 8.32 1.19 15.92
N VAL A 76 8.00 1.47 17.18
CA VAL A 76 7.81 0.46 18.24
C VAL A 76 6.64 -0.46 17.90
N PHE A 77 5.55 0.12 17.40
CA PHE A 77 4.39 -0.65 16.94
C PHE A 77 4.80 -1.64 15.84
N LEU A 78 5.54 -1.24 14.81
CA LEU A 78 5.95 -2.15 13.73
C LEU A 78 6.84 -3.30 14.21
N GLU A 79 7.75 -3.05 15.15
CA GLU A 79 8.61 -4.09 15.72
C GLU A 79 7.80 -5.13 16.49
N LEU A 80 6.96 -4.67 17.42
CA LEU A 80 6.12 -5.54 18.25
C LEU A 80 5.06 -6.27 17.42
N PHE A 81 4.49 -5.61 16.41
CA PHE A 81 3.50 -6.18 15.51
C PHE A 81 4.12 -7.32 14.68
N ASN A 82 5.33 -7.11 14.13
CA ASN A 82 6.04 -8.16 13.40
C ASN A 82 6.41 -9.35 14.28
N GLN A 83 6.82 -9.10 15.53
CA GLN A 83 7.11 -10.18 16.47
C GLN A 83 5.85 -11.02 16.73
N ARG A 84 4.72 -10.37 17.04
CA ARG A 84 3.47 -11.09 17.30
C ARG A 84 2.91 -11.81 16.10
N ILE A 85 3.03 -11.28 14.88
CA ILE A 85 2.62 -11.97 13.65
C ILE A 85 3.38 -13.29 13.49
N ASN A 86 4.67 -13.33 13.86
CA ASN A 86 5.46 -14.56 13.75
C ASN A 86 5.04 -15.62 14.79
N ASP A 87 4.58 -15.18 15.96
CA ASP A 87 4.18 -16.08 17.06
C ASP A 87 2.74 -16.60 16.94
N SER A 88 1.94 -16.03 16.04
CA SER A 88 0.51 -16.32 15.95
C SER A 88 0.14 -17.02 14.65
N GLU A 89 -0.71 -18.05 14.77
CA GLU A 89 -1.16 -18.84 13.62
C GLU A 89 -2.51 -18.33 13.08
N ASN A 90 -2.78 -18.59 11.79
CA ASN A 90 -4.06 -18.32 11.11
C ASN A 90 -4.53 -16.85 11.15
N ILE A 91 -3.62 -15.94 10.79
CA ILE A 91 -3.86 -14.50 10.59
C ILE A 91 -3.98 -14.16 9.11
N ASP A 92 -4.77 -13.13 8.77
CA ASP A 92 -4.82 -12.57 7.41
C ASP A 92 -3.55 -11.76 7.08
N LEU A 93 -2.47 -12.47 6.73
CA LEU A 93 -1.17 -11.91 6.35
C LEU A 93 -1.25 -10.83 5.24
N PRO A 94 -2.05 -10.97 4.16
CA PRO A 94 -2.19 -9.93 3.14
C PRO A 94 -2.67 -8.58 3.70
N THR A 95 -3.59 -8.60 4.66
CA THR A 95 -4.15 -7.40 5.28
C THR A 95 -3.18 -6.80 6.30
N CYS A 96 -2.51 -7.65 7.09
CA CYS A 96 -1.45 -7.22 8.01
C CYS A 96 -0.26 -6.60 7.26
N GLY A 97 0.18 -7.19 6.15
CA GLY A 97 1.26 -6.64 5.33
C GLY A 97 0.91 -5.29 4.71
N ARG A 98 -0.37 -5.06 4.37
CA ARG A 98 -0.87 -3.75 3.92
C ARG A 98 -0.87 -2.72 5.06
N LEU A 99 -1.20 -3.11 6.28
CA LEU A 99 -1.07 -2.26 7.46
C LEU A 99 0.39 -1.88 7.71
N VAL A 100 1.32 -2.84 7.63
CA VAL A 100 2.77 -2.57 7.75
C VAL A 100 3.22 -1.56 6.69
N ARG A 101 2.79 -1.75 5.45
CA ARG A 101 3.08 -0.81 4.35
C ARG A 101 2.49 0.58 4.60
N MET A 102 1.30 0.66 5.19
CA MET A 102 0.67 1.93 5.54
C MET A 102 1.48 2.66 6.61
N ALA A 103 1.79 1.99 7.73
CA ALA A 103 2.62 2.55 8.78
C ALA A 103 3.97 3.04 8.24
N TRP A 104 4.61 2.26 7.36
CA TRP A 104 5.84 2.68 6.70
C TRP A 104 5.65 3.89 5.77
N SER A 105 4.54 3.98 5.06
CA SER A 105 4.24 5.15 4.21
C SER A 105 4.06 6.43 5.03
N ILE A 106 3.47 6.32 6.23
CA ILE A 106 3.32 7.44 7.16
C ILE A 106 4.67 7.86 7.71
N LEU A 107 5.47 6.91 8.21
CA LEU A 107 6.84 7.16 8.69
C LEU A 107 7.71 7.81 7.61
N ARG A 108 7.61 7.33 6.36
CA ARG A 108 8.32 7.93 5.23
C ARG A 108 7.82 9.35 4.94
N GLY A 109 6.52 9.60 5.05
CA GLY A 109 5.94 10.94 4.92
C GLY A 109 6.47 11.90 5.98
N GLN A 110 6.47 11.45 7.24
CA GLN A 110 7.05 12.20 8.37
C GLN A 110 8.52 12.51 8.12
N ALA A 111 9.34 11.51 7.77
CA ALA A 111 10.75 11.72 7.46
C ALA A 111 10.97 12.68 6.27
N SER A 112 10.14 12.59 5.24
CA SER A 112 10.20 13.50 4.09
C SER A 112 9.87 14.93 4.48
N SER A 113 8.85 15.15 5.31
CA SER A 113 8.50 16.49 5.81
C SER A 113 9.59 17.09 6.68
N LEU A 114 10.28 16.25 7.48
CA LEU A 114 11.43 16.68 8.28
C LEU A 114 12.59 17.12 7.38
N LEU A 115 12.87 16.36 6.32
CA LEU A 115 13.93 16.67 5.37
C LEU A 115 13.62 17.98 4.62
N GLU A 116 12.39 18.14 4.11
CA GLU A 116 11.97 19.38 3.42
C GLU A 116 12.08 20.61 4.34
N ARG A 117 11.73 20.47 5.63
CA ARG A 117 11.89 21.54 6.61
C ARG A 117 13.35 21.88 6.87
N GLN A 118 14.21 20.86 6.98
CA GLN A 118 15.65 21.07 7.15
C GLN A 118 16.25 21.79 5.94
N GLU A 119 15.90 21.37 4.72
CA GLU A 119 16.32 22.05 3.49
C GLU A 119 15.87 23.50 3.45
N LYS A 120 14.62 23.80 3.84
CA LYS A 120 14.13 25.19 3.95
C LYS A 120 14.91 26.01 4.97
N SER A 121 15.22 25.44 6.14
CA SER A 121 16.02 26.13 7.18
C SER A 121 17.42 26.49 6.68
N LEU A 122 18.07 25.56 5.97
CA LEU A 122 19.40 25.79 5.41
C LEU A 122 19.39 26.86 4.30
N ILE A 123 18.33 26.89 3.49
CA ILE A 123 18.15 27.93 2.46
C ILE A 123 17.91 29.30 3.11
N ASP A 124 17.11 29.37 4.17
CA ASP A 124 16.85 30.63 4.89
C ASP A 124 18.14 31.16 5.54
N GLU A 125 18.96 30.28 6.13
CA GLU A 125 20.30 30.61 6.64
C GLU A 125 21.26 31.09 5.54
N GLU A 126 21.33 30.41 4.38
CA GLU A 126 22.14 30.87 3.24
C GLU A 126 21.67 32.23 2.70
N VAL A 127 20.36 32.48 2.68
CA VAL A 127 19.80 33.77 2.27
C VAL A 127 20.18 34.84 3.29
N GLU A 128 20.01 34.59 4.58
CA GLU A 128 20.40 35.52 5.66
C GLU A 128 21.90 35.86 5.61
N GLU A 129 22.78 34.87 5.39
CA GLU A 129 24.22 35.09 5.16
C GLU A 129 24.52 35.90 3.89
N THR A 130 23.66 35.81 2.85
CA THR A 130 23.81 36.58 1.61
C THR A 130 23.37 38.04 1.76
N TRP A 131 22.49 38.36 2.72
CA TRP A 131 22.02 39.73 2.99
C TRP A 131 22.97 40.56 3.87
N ASP A 132 24.11 40.00 4.31
CA ASP A 132 25.01 40.65 5.27
C ASP A 132 26.29 41.27 4.64
N PHE A 133 26.15 41.85 3.45
CA PHE A 133 27.22 42.62 2.81
C PHE A 133 26.73 43.96 2.24
N GLU A 134 25.92 44.69 3.01
CA GLU A 134 25.74 46.13 2.79
C GLU A 134 26.05 46.90 4.09
N ASP A 135 27.36 47.03 4.32
CA ASP A 135 28.12 48.02 5.12
C ASP A 135 27.31 49.12 5.85
N SER A 136 26.64 48.77 6.95
CA SER A 136 26.19 49.75 7.95
C SER A 136 26.15 49.18 9.37
N TRP A 137 27.25 48.54 9.79
CA TRP A 137 27.44 48.03 11.16
C TRP A 137 27.59 49.14 12.22
N GLU A 138 27.32 50.41 11.86
CA GLU A 138 27.39 51.57 12.77
C GLU A 138 26.12 52.45 12.78
N SER A 139 25.01 52.06 12.15
CA SER A 139 23.82 52.92 12.08
C SER A 139 22.73 52.54 13.10
N GLU A 140 22.74 53.27 14.21
CA GLU A 140 21.62 53.52 15.14
C GLU A 140 21.00 52.27 15.82
N PHE A 141 21.51 51.94 17.01
CA PHE A 141 20.71 51.20 17.98
C PHE A 141 19.39 51.97 18.17
N SER A 142 18.26 51.33 17.86
CA SER A 142 16.98 51.95 18.13
C SER A 142 16.80 52.09 19.65
N ASP A 143 16.10 53.14 20.09
CA ASP A 143 15.77 53.30 21.51
C ASP A 143 14.99 52.08 22.05
N GLU A 144 14.27 51.35 21.18
CA GLU A 144 13.60 50.10 21.53
C GLU A 144 14.58 48.97 21.86
N ASP A 145 15.66 48.80 21.09
CA ASP A 145 16.69 47.78 21.34
C ASP A 145 17.46 48.06 22.63
N TYR A 146 17.78 49.34 22.88
CA TYR A 146 18.39 49.77 24.13
C TYR A 146 17.46 49.51 25.32
N ASN A 147 16.19 49.87 25.23
CA ASN A 147 15.21 49.65 26.29
C ASN A 147 14.95 48.15 26.54
N PHE A 148 14.99 47.32 25.50
CA PHE A 148 14.89 45.87 25.63
C PHE A 148 16.07 45.30 26.43
N SER A 149 17.31 45.60 26.02
CA SER A 149 18.51 45.09 26.69
C SER A 149 18.62 45.56 28.16
N VAL A 150 18.26 46.82 28.43
CA VAL A 150 18.17 47.34 29.81
C VAL A 150 17.05 46.64 30.58
N GLY A 151 15.89 46.39 29.97
CA GLY A 151 14.78 45.64 30.58
C GLY A 151 15.14 44.20 30.95
N VAL A 152 15.97 43.54 30.13
CA VAL A 152 16.51 42.21 30.42
C VAL A 152 17.51 42.26 31.58
N LEU A 153 18.46 43.20 31.55
CA LEU A 153 19.49 43.35 32.59
C LEU A 153 18.92 43.75 33.96
N THR A 154 17.83 44.53 33.96
CA THR A 154 17.16 45.01 35.17
C THR A 154 16.07 44.05 35.68
N GLY A 155 15.77 42.98 34.93
CA GLY A 155 14.74 41.99 35.27
C GLY A 155 13.30 42.44 35.00
N ALA A 156 13.08 43.65 34.47
CA ALA A 156 11.78 44.17 34.09
C ALA A 156 11.13 43.40 32.92
N ALA A 157 11.94 42.72 32.11
CA ALA A 157 11.47 41.87 31.01
C ALA A 157 11.24 40.39 31.42
N SER A 158 11.31 40.04 32.71
CA SER A 158 11.21 38.65 33.19
C SER A 158 9.88 37.96 32.84
N ASP A 159 8.79 38.71 32.65
CA ASP A 159 7.50 38.16 32.24
C ASP A 159 7.41 37.88 30.73
N VAL A 160 8.19 38.59 29.91
CA VAL A 160 8.15 38.51 28.42
C VAL A 160 9.23 37.57 27.87
N LEU A 161 10.36 37.45 28.58
CA LEU A 161 11.47 36.58 28.17
C LEU A 161 11.08 35.10 28.02
N PRO A 162 10.29 34.48 28.92
CA PRO A 162 9.84 33.09 28.75
C PRO A 162 9.11 32.89 27.42
N THR A 163 8.20 33.80 27.05
CA THR A 163 7.47 33.74 25.78
C THR A 163 8.34 34.00 24.54
N MET A 164 9.44 34.76 24.68
CA MET A 164 10.42 34.98 23.60
C MET A 164 11.31 33.75 23.37
N PHE A 165 11.65 33.03 24.46
CA PHE A 165 12.43 31.78 24.41
C PHE A 165 11.57 30.52 24.24
N GLU A 166 10.24 30.65 24.27
CA GLU A 166 9.29 29.56 24.02
C GLU A 166 9.33 29.03 22.57
N GLY A 167 10.24 29.57 21.73
CA GLY A 167 10.79 28.83 20.61
C GLY A 167 10.04 28.99 19.29
N ARG A 168 10.73 29.54 18.29
CA ARG A 168 10.40 29.46 16.85
C ARG A 168 10.45 28.03 16.29
N ILE A 169 10.66 27.03 17.14
CA ILE A 169 10.66 25.61 16.77
C ILE A 169 9.75 24.87 17.73
N HIS A 170 8.49 25.27 17.79
CA HIS A 170 7.47 24.25 18.00
C HIS A 170 7.60 23.28 16.83
N ARG A 171 7.91 22.02 17.13
CA ARG A 171 7.69 20.96 16.17
C ARG A 171 6.19 21.01 15.89
N GLU A 172 5.78 21.38 14.68
CA GLU A 172 4.49 20.89 14.21
C GLU A 172 4.70 19.40 13.97
N GLU A 173 4.68 18.64 15.07
CA GLU A 173 4.49 17.21 14.98
C GLU A 173 3.12 17.08 14.31
N GLY A 174 3.13 16.63 13.05
CA GLY A 174 1.89 16.36 12.34
C GLY A 174 0.98 15.52 13.22
N ARG A 175 -0.34 15.71 13.09
CA ARG A 175 -1.35 15.07 13.96
C ARG A 175 -0.91 13.63 14.31
N PRO A 176 -0.78 13.31 15.61
CA PRO A 176 -0.29 12.01 16.03
C PRO A 176 -1.19 10.90 15.48
N VAL A 177 -0.58 9.77 15.10
CA VAL A 177 -1.33 8.65 14.57
C VAL A 177 -2.05 7.98 15.73
N THR A 178 -3.36 7.83 15.58
CA THR A 178 -4.22 7.22 16.60
C THR A 178 -4.47 5.73 16.30
N LEU A 179 -4.75 4.94 17.33
CA LEU A 179 -5.21 3.56 17.17
C LEU A 179 -6.43 3.46 16.23
N GLY A 180 -7.35 4.43 16.34
CA GLY A 180 -8.52 4.48 15.46
C GLY A 180 -8.16 4.56 13.98
N GLU A 181 -7.12 5.31 13.62
CA GLU A 181 -6.62 5.37 12.25
C GLU A 181 -5.97 4.08 11.80
N LEU A 182 -5.23 3.40 12.68
CA LEU A 182 -4.66 2.09 12.36
C LEU A 182 -5.76 1.05 12.09
N LEU A 183 -6.83 1.05 12.89
CA LEU A 183 -7.95 0.12 12.73
C LEU A 183 -8.83 0.43 11.52
N MET A 184 -9.08 1.72 11.23
CA MET A 184 -9.73 2.14 9.98
C MET A 184 -8.85 1.82 8.78
N GLY A 185 -7.54 2.00 8.91
CA GLY A 185 -6.55 1.61 7.92
C GLY A 185 -6.54 0.10 7.66
N LEU A 186 -6.66 -0.70 8.71
CA LEU A 186 -6.78 -2.16 8.63
C LEU A 186 -8.06 -2.58 7.90
N GLN A 187 -9.19 -1.91 8.17
CA GLN A 187 -10.45 -2.12 7.43
C GLN A 187 -10.27 -1.85 5.93
N ALA A 188 -9.66 -0.72 5.59
CA ALA A 188 -9.41 -0.34 4.21
C ALA A 188 -8.46 -1.34 3.52
N ALA A 189 -7.44 -1.81 4.23
CA ALA A 189 -6.53 -2.86 3.77
C ALA A 189 -7.26 -4.19 3.51
N GLY A 190 -8.17 -4.57 4.42
CA GLY A 190 -9.02 -5.76 4.30
C GLY A 190 -9.90 -5.71 3.07
N ARG A 191 -10.66 -4.62 2.88
CA ARG A 191 -11.51 -4.42 1.69
C ARG A 191 -10.73 -4.54 0.39
N LEU A 192 -9.54 -3.93 0.32
CA LEU A 192 -8.69 -4.02 -0.87
C LEU A 192 -8.13 -5.44 -1.10
N SER A 193 -7.82 -6.17 -0.03
CA SER A 193 -7.39 -7.57 -0.09
C SER A 193 -8.51 -8.46 -0.63
N GLU A 194 -9.74 -8.28 -0.16
CA GLU A 194 -10.93 -8.98 -0.64
C GLU A 194 -11.21 -8.66 -2.11
N GLU A 195 -11.19 -7.38 -2.50
CA GLU A 195 -11.36 -6.98 -3.89
C GLU A 195 -10.32 -7.65 -4.81
N GLN A 196 -9.07 -7.75 -4.35
CA GLN A 196 -8.02 -8.42 -5.09
C GLN A 196 -8.28 -9.92 -5.22
N LYS A 197 -8.66 -10.60 -4.12
CA LYS A 197 -9.06 -12.02 -4.13
C LYS A 197 -10.21 -12.25 -5.12
N MET A 198 -11.19 -11.35 -5.17
CA MET A 198 -12.30 -11.42 -6.13
C MET A 198 -11.85 -11.22 -7.57
N ARG A 199 -10.97 -10.25 -7.83
CA ARG A 199 -10.38 -10.03 -9.18
C ARG A 199 -9.59 -11.24 -9.66
N GLU A 200 -8.83 -11.87 -8.77
CA GLU A 200 -8.06 -13.08 -9.09
C GLU A 200 -8.95 -14.27 -9.42
N LYS A 201 -10.05 -14.47 -8.66
CA LYS A 201 -11.06 -15.50 -8.97
C LYS A 201 -11.68 -15.27 -10.36
N ILE A 202 -12.10 -14.04 -10.66
CA ILE A 202 -12.64 -13.67 -11.98
C ILE A 202 -11.60 -13.91 -13.08
N ALA A 203 -10.33 -13.55 -12.85
CA ALA A 203 -9.26 -13.79 -13.81
C ALA A 203 -9.03 -15.28 -14.06
N LYS A 204 -9.09 -16.11 -13.02
CA LYS A 204 -8.97 -17.57 -13.12
C LYS A 204 -10.15 -18.18 -13.91
N GLU A 205 -11.37 -17.81 -13.57
CA GLU A 205 -12.57 -18.25 -14.30
C GLU A 205 -12.52 -17.86 -15.77
N ARG A 206 -12.04 -16.64 -16.07
CA ARG A 206 -11.83 -16.19 -17.45
C ARG A 206 -10.78 -17.03 -18.19
N ARG A 207 -9.67 -17.40 -17.53
CA ARG A 207 -8.65 -18.28 -18.14
C ARG A 207 -9.24 -19.65 -18.45
N GLU A 208 -9.93 -20.27 -17.50
CA GLU A 208 -10.56 -21.58 -17.68
C GLU A 208 -11.63 -21.56 -18.78
N ALA A 209 -12.44 -20.50 -18.85
CA ALA A 209 -13.42 -20.32 -19.91
C ALA A 209 -12.77 -20.16 -21.29
N ASN A 210 -11.66 -19.41 -21.37
CA ASN A 210 -10.91 -19.23 -22.61
C ASN A 210 -10.21 -20.52 -23.05
N GLU A 211 -9.64 -21.29 -22.13
CA GLU A 211 -9.07 -22.62 -22.42
C GLU A 211 -10.14 -23.58 -22.95
N LYS A 212 -11.33 -23.62 -22.33
CA LYS A 212 -12.47 -24.41 -22.82
C LYS A 212 -12.93 -23.95 -24.20
N ALA A 213 -12.97 -22.65 -24.45
CA ALA A 213 -13.32 -22.10 -25.76
C ALA A 213 -12.26 -22.51 -26.81
N ARG A 214 -10.97 -22.32 -26.52
CA ARG A 214 -9.85 -22.77 -27.36
C ARG A 214 -9.92 -24.26 -27.67
N ALA A 215 -10.21 -25.11 -26.69
CA ALA A 215 -10.36 -26.54 -26.90
C ALA A 215 -11.54 -26.89 -27.83
N ARG A 216 -12.67 -26.17 -27.73
CA ARG A 216 -13.82 -26.35 -28.65
C ARG A 216 -13.52 -25.87 -30.07
N PHE A 217 -12.80 -24.77 -30.22
CA PHE A 217 -12.44 -24.23 -31.54
C PHE A 217 -11.24 -24.93 -32.17
N GLY A 218 -10.38 -25.59 -31.39
CA GLY A 218 -9.21 -26.33 -31.88
C GLY A 218 -9.53 -27.56 -32.73
N GLY A 219 -10.74 -28.13 -32.61
CA GLY A 219 -11.21 -29.23 -33.46
C GLY A 219 -11.91 -28.80 -34.76
N SER A 220 -12.34 -27.53 -34.86
CA SER A 220 -13.09 -27.01 -36.00
C SER A 220 -12.30 -26.04 -36.87
N LEU A 221 -11.12 -25.59 -36.41
CA LEU A 221 -10.21 -24.80 -37.22
C LEU A 221 -9.48 -25.77 -38.16
N HIS A 222 -9.85 -25.79 -39.44
CA HIS A 222 -8.95 -26.29 -40.47
C HIS A 222 -7.65 -25.49 -40.34
N VAL A 223 -6.60 -26.14 -39.84
CA VAL A 223 -5.25 -25.61 -39.93
C VAL A 223 -4.85 -25.84 -41.37
N GLU A 224 -5.17 -24.88 -42.24
CA GLU A 224 -4.61 -24.83 -43.59
C GLU A 224 -3.11 -24.62 -43.47
N ASN A 225 -2.36 -25.73 -43.46
CA ASN A 225 -0.91 -25.68 -43.38
C ASN A 225 -0.32 -25.59 -44.79
N LEU A 226 -0.42 -24.39 -45.36
CA LEU A 226 0.02 -24.08 -46.72
C LEU A 226 1.47 -24.51 -46.98
N GLU A 227 2.35 -24.47 -45.97
CA GLU A 227 3.73 -24.92 -46.10
C GLU A 227 3.86 -26.44 -46.28
N ASP A 228 3.05 -27.22 -45.57
CA ASP A 228 3.06 -28.68 -45.71
C ASP A 228 2.39 -29.10 -47.01
N ASP A 229 1.36 -28.39 -47.46
CA ASP A 229 0.76 -28.60 -48.78
C ASP A 229 1.74 -28.26 -49.91
N LEU A 230 2.52 -27.17 -49.76
CA LEU A 230 3.62 -26.84 -50.66
C LEU A 230 4.73 -27.91 -50.66
N LYS A 231 5.09 -28.46 -49.49
CA LYS A 231 6.06 -29.57 -49.42
C LYS A 231 5.52 -30.83 -50.09
N ARG A 232 4.27 -31.21 -49.83
CA ARG A 232 3.63 -32.39 -50.43
C ARG A 232 3.58 -32.30 -51.95
N THR A 233 3.16 -31.15 -52.47
CA THR A 233 3.13 -30.90 -53.93
C THR A 233 4.54 -30.88 -54.52
N TRP A 234 5.51 -30.30 -53.80
CA TRP A 234 6.92 -30.26 -54.23
C TRP A 234 7.59 -31.64 -54.24
N ASP A 235 7.35 -32.46 -53.22
CA ASP A 235 7.92 -33.81 -53.12
C ASP A 235 7.30 -34.75 -54.17
N ALA A 236 6.00 -34.62 -54.46
CA ALA A 236 5.33 -35.32 -55.56
C ALA A 236 5.88 -34.91 -56.95
N LEU A 237 6.23 -33.64 -57.12
CA LEU A 237 6.88 -33.14 -58.33
C LEU A 237 8.32 -33.65 -58.43
N ARG A 238 9.05 -33.68 -57.31
CA ARG A 238 10.44 -34.17 -57.24
C ARG A 238 10.53 -35.67 -57.52
N SER A 239 9.68 -36.50 -56.92
CA SER A 239 9.74 -37.96 -57.11
C SER A 239 9.59 -38.34 -58.59
N ARG A 240 8.64 -37.71 -59.28
CA ARG A 240 8.38 -37.93 -60.72
C ARG A 240 9.47 -37.39 -61.63
N THR A 241 9.97 -36.18 -61.38
CA THR A 241 11.02 -35.57 -62.20
C THR A 241 12.37 -36.29 -62.07
N PHE A 242 12.64 -36.92 -60.93
CA PHE A 242 13.86 -37.74 -60.74
C PHE A 242 13.79 -39.10 -61.43
N GLU A 243 12.59 -39.68 -61.54
CA GLU A 243 12.38 -41.00 -62.16
C GLU A 243 12.36 -40.96 -63.70
N GLU A 244 11.73 -39.96 -64.32
CA GLU A 244 11.46 -39.98 -65.77
C GLU A 244 12.26 -38.97 -66.62
N LYS A 245 12.99 -38.00 -66.03
CA LYS A 245 13.81 -36.98 -66.75
C LYS A 245 13.11 -36.26 -67.93
N GLU A 246 11.78 -36.15 -67.91
CA GLU A 246 11.00 -35.35 -68.87
C GLU A 246 9.98 -34.46 -68.16
N SER A 247 9.39 -33.51 -68.93
CA SER A 247 8.39 -32.56 -68.43
C SER A 247 7.10 -33.28 -68.00
N THR A 248 6.72 -33.16 -66.73
CA THR A 248 5.54 -33.81 -66.15
C THR A 248 4.26 -32.98 -66.33
N ASN A 249 3.13 -33.63 -66.61
CA ASN A 249 1.83 -32.97 -66.69
C ASN A 249 1.17 -32.83 -65.30
N LEU A 250 0.34 -31.79 -65.14
CA LEU A 250 -0.35 -31.49 -63.88
C LEU A 250 -1.34 -32.59 -63.45
N SER A 251 -2.02 -33.24 -64.40
CA SER A 251 -2.94 -34.36 -64.13
C SER A 251 -2.27 -35.54 -63.44
N GLU A 252 -1.01 -35.79 -63.79
CA GLU A 252 -0.24 -36.92 -63.28
C GLU A 252 0.28 -36.66 -61.85
N ILE A 253 0.50 -35.40 -61.49
CA ILE A 253 0.85 -34.99 -60.11
C ILE A 253 -0.36 -35.11 -59.20
N VAL A 254 -1.56 -34.76 -59.70
CA VAL A 254 -2.81 -34.90 -58.95
C VAL A 254 -3.10 -36.37 -58.62
N GLU A 255 -2.90 -37.30 -59.55
CA GLU A 255 -3.07 -38.74 -59.28
C GLU A 255 -2.14 -39.27 -58.18
N VAL A 256 -0.91 -38.75 -58.09
CA VAL A 256 0.06 -39.13 -57.04
C VAL A 256 -0.38 -38.58 -55.68
N LEU A 257 -0.87 -37.33 -55.65
CA LEU A 257 -1.40 -36.71 -54.45
C LEU A 257 -2.69 -37.39 -53.97
N GLU A 258 -3.56 -37.81 -54.89
CA GLU A 258 -4.77 -38.59 -54.56
C GLU A 258 -4.42 -39.96 -53.95
N LYS A 259 -3.45 -40.68 -54.53
CA LYS A 259 -2.99 -41.96 -53.97
C LYS A 259 -2.35 -41.78 -52.58
N GLY A 260 -1.52 -40.76 -52.39
CA GLY A 260 -0.91 -40.45 -51.10
C GLY A 260 -1.90 -39.95 -50.04
N SER A 261 -2.98 -39.27 -50.47
CA SER A 261 -4.05 -38.83 -49.58
C SER A 261 -4.95 -39.97 -49.10
N ILE A 262 -5.09 -41.04 -49.87
CA ILE A 262 -5.85 -42.24 -49.49
C ILE A 262 -5.08 -43.09 -48.46
N ASP A 263 -3.75 -43.13 -48.55
CA ASP A 263 -2.88 -43.85 -47.60
C ASP A 263 -2.60 -43.09 -46.29
N SER A 264 -2.93 -41.79 -46.21
CA SER A 264 -2.66 -40.92 -45.06
C SER A 264 -3.89 -40.50 -44.26
N GLY A 265 -5.07 -41.06 -44.58
CA GLY A 265 -6.30 -40.95 -43.77
C GLY A 265 -6.46 -42.11 -42.80
#